data_AF-A0A0D7A1W2-F1
#
_entry.id   AF-A0A0D7A1W2-F1
#
_cell.length_a   1.000
_cell.length_b   1.000
_cell.length_c   1.000
_cell.angle_alpha   90.00
_cell.angle_beta   90.00
_cell.angle_gamma   90.00
#
_symmetry.space_group_name_H-M   'P 1'
#
loop_
_entity.id
_entity.type
_entity.pdbx_description
1 polymer ?
#
loop_
_entity_poly.entity_id
_entity_poly.type
_entity_poly.pdbx_seq_one_letter_code
_entity_poly.pdbx_strand_id
1 'polypeptide(L)'
;MFNNSSGSRRWSHFHSALQLAVRRTAHKWTFEDFSECFPSYVAEDKNGAATIFNKVSDYIETQSLSDLDALFRSYNVQECIDTLHRIVGEAKERKEQQDALAARGGPVQDKDVWRDDIEPHPATCAQTIPVLESEAARLRQVLAKMEDENRHLFADLEEHSHIIDTLDAQTEETLKKVEAVRDGGNLYWRTP
;
A
#
# COMPACT_ATOMS: atom_id res chain seq x y z
N MET A 1 -1.21 -35.35 -8.09
CA MET A 1 -1.42 -34.91 -6.69
C MET A 1 -1.55 -33.39 -6.71
N PHE A 2 -2.66 -32.85 -6.21
CA PHE A 2 -3.10 -31.47 -6.42
C PHE A 2 -2.44 -30.53 -5.40
N ASN A 3 -1.53 -29.67 -5.86
CA ASN A 3 -0.89 -28.68 -5.00
C ASN A 3 -1.81 -27.45 -4.88
N ASN A 4 -2.73 -27.50 -3.92
CA ASN A 4 -3.76 -26.49 -3.69
C ASN A 4 -3.27 -25.37 -2.74
N SER A 5 -2.01 -24.93 -2.84
CA SER A 5 -1.35 -24.23 -1.73
C SER A 5 -0.65 -22.91 -2.05
N SER A 6 -0.92 -22.25 -3.18
CA SER A 6 -0.33 -20.90 -3.41
C SER A 6 -1.31 -19.79 -3.77
N GLY A 7 -2.62 -20.06 -3.87
CA GLY A 7 -3.59 -19.05 -4.31
C GLY A 7 -4.80 -18.91 -3.38
N SER A 8 -5.56 -17.84 -3.59
CA SER A 8 -6.80 -17.56 -2.86
C SER A 8 -7.86 -18.63 -3.09
N ARG A 9 -8.88 -18.66 -2.22
CA ARG A 9 -10.06 -19.53 -2.41
C ARG A 9 -10.74 -19.28 -3.76
N ARG A 10 -10.74 -18.03 -4.24
CA ARG A 10 -11.31 -17.66 -5.54
C ARG A 10 -10.50 -18.28 -6.68
N TRP A 11 -9.18 -18.25 -6.60
CA TRP A 11 -8.29 -18.91 -7.56
C TRP A 11 -8.55 -20.42 -7.63
N SER A 12 -8.57 -21.11 -6.48
CA SER A 12 -8.83 -22.56 -6.45
C SER A 12 -10.17 -22.93 -7.13
N HIS A 13 -11.23 -22.16 -6.88
CA HIS A 13 -12.52 -22.40 -7.54
C HIS A 13 -12.48 -22.12 -9.04
N PHE A 14 -11.90 -21.00 -9.45
CA PHE A 14 -11.75 -20.64 -10.87
C PHE A 14 -10.95 -21.71 -11.63
N HIS A 15 -9.77 -22.05 -11.13
CA HIS A 15 -8.86 -22.99 -11.75
C HIS A 15 -9.46 -24.40 -11.83
N SER A 16 -10.05 -24.90 -10.73
CA SER A 16 -10.67 -26.23 -10.71
C SER A 16 -11.88 -26.34 -11.63
N ALA A 17 -12.73 -25.30 -11.70
CA ALA A 17 -13.87 -25.27 -12.61
C ALA A 17 -13.44 -25.29 -14.08
N LEU A 18 -12.39 -24.55 -14.43
CA LEU A 18 -11.88 -24.51 -15.79
C LEU A 18 -11.23 -25.85 -16.19
N GLN A 19 -10.41 -26.45 -15.31
CA GLN A 19 -9.86 -27.78 -15.55
C GLN A 19 -10.95 -28.84 -15.74
N LEU A 20 -12.02 -28.78 -14.95
CA LEU A 20 -13.16 -29.66 -15.10
C LEU A 20 -13.88 -29.45 -16.45
N ALA A 21 -14.02 -28.20 -16.90
CA ALA A 21 -14.61 -27.89 -18.20
C ALA A 21 -13.77 -28.49 -19.33
N VAL A 22 -12.45 -28.29 -19.32
CA VAL A 22 -11.52 -28.84 -20.33
C VAL A 22 -11.63 -30.36 -20.41
N ARG A 23 -11.61 -31.05 -19.26
CA ARG A 23 -11.81 -32.50 -19.19
C ARG A 23 -13.12 -32.93 -19.80
N ARG A 24 -14.22 -32.26 -19.43
CA ARG A 24 -15.55 -32.60 -19.95
C ARG A 24 -15.66 -32.39 -21.44
N THR A 25 -15.04 -31.35 -21.99
CA THR A 25 -15.09 -31.05 -23.42
C THR A 25 -14.20 -32.00 -24.24
N ALA A 26 -13.01 -32.34 -23.73
CA ALA A 26 -12.09 -33.25 -24.38
C ALA A 26 -12.68 -34.66 -24.53
N HIS A 27 -13.49 -35.09 -23.56
CA HIS A 27 -14.14 -36.41 -23.52
C HIS A 27 -15.66 -36.35 -23.79
N LYS A 28 -16.18 -35.26 -24.37
CA LYS A 28 -17.62 -35.11 -24.65
C LYS A 28 -18.10 -36.06 -25.76
N TRP A 29 -17.23 -36.30 -26.73
CA TRP A 29 -17.47 -37.15 -27.89
C TRP A 29 -17.04 -38.57 -27.55
N THR A 30 -17.80 -39.54 -28.06
CA THR A 30 -17.65 -40.95 -27.77
C THR A 30 -16.97 -41.69 -28.92
N PHE A 31 -16.50 -42.91 -28.66
CA PHE A 31 -15.99 -43.76 -29.72
C PHE A 31 -17.08 -44.13 -30.75
N GLU A 32 -18.36 -44.12 -30.34
CA GLU A 32 -19.50 -44.31 -31.25
C GLU A 32 -19.57 -43.16 -32.27
N ASP A 33 -19.53 -41.90 -31.80
CA ASP A 33 -19.49 -40.71 -32.67
C ASP A 33 -18.30 -40.77 -33.65
N PHE A 34 -17.14 -41.24 -33.17
CA PHE A 34 -15.96 -41.43 -34.01
C PHE A 34 -16.17 -42.52 -35.07
N SER A 35 -16.83 -43.62 -34.71
CA SER A 35 -17.10 -44.73 -35.62
C SER A 35 -18.13 -44.40 -36.70
N GLU A 36 -19.09 -43.52 -36.41
CA GLU A 36 -20.06 -43.03 -37.39
C GLU A 36 -19.37 -42.15 -38.45
N CYS A 37 -18.36 -41.38 -38.06
CA CYS A 37 -17.61 -40.51 -38.96
C CYS A 37 -16.52 -41.26 -39.75
N PHE A 38 -15.98 -42.37 -39.22
CA PHE A 38 -14.90 -43.15 -39.84
C PHE A 38 -15.24 -44.66 -39.93
N PRO A 39 -16.38 -45.05 -40.54
CA PRO A 39 -16.87 -46.42 -40.49
C PRO A 39 -15.95 -47.43 -41.18
N SER A 40 -15.38 -47.08 -42.33
CA SER A 40 -14.47 -47.95 -43.09
C SER A 40 -13.17 -48.22 -42.31
N TYR A 41 -12.61 -47.20 -41.66
CA TYR A 41 -11.39 -47.33 -40.88
C TYR A 41 -11.59 -48.19 -39.62
N VAL A 42 -12.72 -48.00 -38.92
CA VAL A 42 -13.07 -48.82 -37.74
C VAL A 42 -13.33 -50.27 -38.10
N ALA A 43 -13.90 -50.53 -39.29
CA ALA A 43 -14.12 -51.88 -39.79
C ALA A 43 -12.82 -52.62 -40.11
N GLU A 44 -11.79 -51.90 -40.59
CA GLU A 44 -10.47 -52.45 -40.91
C GLU A 44 -9.61 -52.68 -39.65
N ASP A 45 -9.52 -51.69 -38.75
CA ASP A 45 -8.74 -51.78 -37.51
C ASP A 45 -9.40 -51.05 -36.35
N LYS A 46 -10.31 -51.76 -35.66
CA LYS A 46 -11.00 -51.24 -34.48
C LYS A 46 -10.05 -50.90 -33.32
N ASN A 47 -8.96 -51.63 -33.16
CA ASN A 47 -8.03 -51.43 -32.04
C ASN A 47 -7.15 -50.19 -32.28
N GLY A 48 -6.66 -50.00 -33.50
CA GLY A 48 -5.97 -48.79 -33.92
C GLY A 48 -6.87 -47.57 -33.82
N ALA A 49 -8.11 -47.66 -34.33
CA ALA A 49 -9.10 -46.60 -34.23
C ALA A 49 -9.40 -46.18 -32.78
N ALA A 50 -9.60 -47.13 -31.87
CA ALA A 50 -9.82 -46.85 -30.45
C ALA A 50 -8.58 -46.22 -29.79
N THR A 51 -7.39 -46.64 -30.20
CA THR A 51 -6.14 -46.04 -29.71
C THR A 51 -5.99 -44.60 -30.17
N ILE A 52 -6.30 -44.30 -31.43
CA ILE A 52 -6.25 -42.93 -31.97
C ILE A 52 -7.29 -42.05 -31.27
N PHE A 53 -8.53 -42.53 -31.12
CA PHE A 53 -9.58 -41.81 -30.41
C PHE A 53 -9.12 -41.36 -29.02
N ASN A 54 -8.61 -42.29 -28.20
CA ASN A 54 -8.12 -41.96 -26.85
C ASN A 54 -6.95 -40.97 -26.90
N LYS A 55 -6.00 -41.17 -27.82
CA LYS A 55 -4.86 -40.25 -28.00
C LYS A 55 -5.29 -38.83 -28.37
N VAL A 56 -6.31 -38.68 -29.21
CA VAL A 56 -6.83 -37.36 -29.59
C VAL A 56 -7.48 -36.69 -28.40
N SER A 57 -8.30 -37.40 -27.63
CA SER A 57 -8.93 -36.85 -26.41
C SER A 57 -7.89 -36.45 -25.36
N ASP A 58 -6.91 -37.31 -25.10
CA ASP A 58 -5.81 -37.02 -24.15
C ASP A 58 -4.94 -35.85 -24.63
N TYR A 59 -4.67 -35.77 -25.93
CA TYR A 59 -3.92 -34.66 -26.53
C TYR A 59 -4.67 -33.34 -26.38
N ILE A 60 -5.98 -33.31 -26.69
CA ILE A 60 -6.81 -32.10 -26.54
C ILE A 60 -6.81 -31.64 -25.07
N GLU A 61 -6.99 -32.56 -24.11
CA GLU A 61 -6.95 -32.22 -22.69
C GLU A 61 -5.58 -31.63 -22.30
N THR A 62 -4.50 -32.34 -22.63
CA THR A 62 -3.14 -31.96 -22.21
C THR A 62 -2.69 -30.66 -22.85
N GLN A 63 -2.93 -30.49 -24.15
CA GLN A 63 -2.57 -29.27 -24.88
C GLN A 63 -3.37 -28.07 -24.37
N SER A 64 -4.68 -28.23 -24.19
CA SER A 64 -5.53 -27.15 -23.68
C SER A 64 -5.10 -26.69 -22.28
N LEU A 65 -4.76 -27.63 -21.39
CA LEU A 65 -4.26 -27.29 -20.06
C LEU A 65 -2.90 -26.59 -20.11
N SER A 66 -2.00 -27.03 -20.98
CA SER A 66 -0.70 -26.40 -21.19
C SER A 66 -0.83 -24.96 -21.72
N ASP A 67 -1.73 -24.75 -22.69
CA ASP A 67 -1.97 -23.42 -23.27
C ASP A 67 -2.59 -22.47 -22.24
N LEU A 68 -3.52 -22.97 -21.42
CA LEU A 68 -4.11 -22.22 -20.31
C LEU A 68 -3.05 -21.85 -19.25
N ASP A 69 -2.15 -22.76 -18.89
CA ASP A 69 -1.06 -22.46 -17.96
C ASP A 69 -0.12 -21.38 -18.51
N ALA A 70 0.17 -21.40 -19.81
CA ALA A 70 0.95 -20.36 -20.46
C ALA A 70 0.22 -18.99 -20.41
N LEU A 71 -1.08 -18.96 -20.70
CA LEU A 71 -1.91 -17.76 -20.61
C LEU A 71 -2.00 -17.22 -19.16
N PHE A 72 -2.15 -18.10 -18.18
CA PHE A 72 -2.20 -17.71 -16.77
C PHE A 72 -0.91 -17.03 -16.33
N ARG A 73 0.24 -17.50 -16.82
CA ARG A 73 1.54 -16.86 -16.57
C ARG A 73 1.67 -15.53 -17.31
N SER A 74 1.28 -15.45 -18.59
CA SER A 74 1.44 -14.21 -19.38
C SER A 74 0.59 -13.06 -18.86
N TYR A 75 -0.61 -13.36 -18.37
CA TYR A 75 -1.54 -12.35 -17.84
C TYR A 75 -1.53 -12.25 -16.32
N ASN A 76 -0.66 -13.01 -15.65
CA ASN A 76 -0.55 -13.05 -14.20
C ASN A 76 -1.91 -13.25 -13.49
N VAL A 77 -2.72 -14.15 -14.04
CA VAL A 77 -4.15 -14.27 -13.68
C VAL A 77 -4.33 -14.64 -12.22
N GLN A 78 -3.45 -15.50 -11.69
CA GLN A 78 -3.50 -15.89 -10.28
C GLN A 78 -3.37 -14.69 -9.35
N GLU A 79 -2.36 -13.82 -9.56
CA GLU A 79 -2.15 -12.63 -8.73
C GLU A 79 -3.32 -11.64 -8.85
N CYS A 80 -3.87 -11.45 -10.06
CA CYS A 80 -5.04 -10.59 -10.25
C CYS A 80 -6.26 -11.12 -9.50
N ILE A 81 -6.53 -12.43 -9.57
CA ILE A 81 -7.65 -13.06 -8.87
C ILE A 81 -7.44 -13.02 -7.35
N ASP A 82 -6.21 -13.20 -6.87
CA ASP A 82 -5.86 -13.14 -5.45
C ASP A 82 -5.99 -11.71 -4.92
N THR A 83 -5.56 -10.72 -5.69
CA THR A 83 -5.75 -9.30 -5.39
C THR A 83 -7.24 -8.96 -5.30
N LEU A 84 -8.04 -9.44 -6.25
CA LEU A 84 -9.49 -9.28 -6.20
C LEU A 84 -10.11 -9.95 -4.96
N HIS A 85 -9.64 -11.14 -4.60
CA HIS A 85 -10.11 -11.82 -3.38
C HIS A 85 -9.80 -11.00 -2.12
N ARG A 86 -8.59 -10.45 -2.02
CA ARG A 86 -8.18 -9.57 -0.92
C ARG A 86 -9.04 -8.31 -0.85
N ILE A 87 -9.20 -7.57 -1.95
CA ILE A 87 -10.00 -6.33 -1.99
C ILE A 87 -11.44 -6.60 -1.56
N VAL A 88 -12.04 -7.70 -2.02
CA VAL A 88 -13.40 -8.09 -1.61
C VAL A 88 -13.47 -8.47 -0.13
N GLY A 89 -12.43 -9.11 0.41
CA GLY A 89 -12.31 -9.39 1.85
C GLY A 89 -12.29 -8.10 2.67
N GLU A 90 -11.36 -7.20 2.35
CA GLU A 90 -11.21 -5.89 3.01
C GLU A 90 -12.50 -5.05 2.92
N ALA A 91 -13.20 -5.08 1.77
CA ALA A 91 -14.46 -4.37 1.61
C ALA A 91 -15.58 -4.94 2.50
N LYS A 92 -15.64 -6.27 2.65
CA LYS A 92 -16.61 -6.92 3.56
C LYS A 92 -16.31 -6.59 5.01
N GLU A 93 -15.04 -6.66 5.41
CA GLU A 93 -14.63 -6.31 6.78
C GLU A 93 -14.95 -4.85 7.11
N ARG A 94 -14.67 -3.91 6.21
CA ARG A 94 -15.05 -2.49 6.38
C ARG A 94 -16.56 -2.32 6.55
N LYS A 95 -17.35 -3.02 5.73
CA LYS A 95 -18.81 -2.99 5.84
C LYS A 95 -19.28 -3.55 7.18
N GLU A 96 -18.75 -4.68 7.63
CA GLU A 96 -19.11 -5.29 8.92
C GLU A 96 -18.77 -4.36 10.10
N GLN A 97 -17.61 -3.71 10.06
CA GLN A 97 -17.21 -2.71 11.05
C GLN A 97 -18.16 -1.51 11.06
N GLN A 98 -18.54 -1.02 9.88
CA GLN A 98 -19.49 0.08 9.73
C GLN A 98 -20.88 -0.29 10.25
N ASP A 99 -21.38 -1.48 9.90
CA ASP A 99 -22.67 -1.99 10.37
C ASP A 99 -22.67 -2.15 11.90
N ALA A 100 -21.55 -2.63 12.48
CA ALA A 100 -21.38 -2.74 13.93
C ALA A 100 -21.32 -1.37 14.64
N LEU A 101 -20.70 -0.36 14.02
CA LEU A 101 -20.66 1.01 14.53
C LEU A 101 -22.05 1.67 14.45
N ALA A 102 -22.77 1.48 13.34
CA ALA A 102 -24.12 1.98 13.14
C ALA A 102 -25.09 1.40 14.17
N ALA A 103 -24.98 0.10 14.48
CA ALA A 103 -25.77 -0.56 15.53
C ALA A 103 -25.53 0.02 16.94
N ARG A 104 -24.36 0.63 17.17
CA ARG A 104 -23.98 1.29 18.43
C ARG A 104 -24.30 2.80 18.45
N GLY A 105 -24.96 3.32 17.41
CA GLY A 105 -25.26 4.75 17.26
C GLY A 105 -24.04 5.60 16.91
N GLY A 106 -22.96 5.00 16.41
CA GLY A 106 -21.78 5.70 15.92
C GLY A 106 -22.02 6.42 14.58
N PRO A 107 -21.14 7.35 14.19
CA PRO A 107 -21.24 8.03 12.91
C PRO A 107 -21.11 7.02 11.76
N VAL A 108 -22.12 7.00 10.89
CA VAL A 108 -22.13 6.16 9.69
C VAL A 108 -21.20 6.81 8.66
N GLN A 109 -20.19 6.07 8.21
CA GLN A 109 -19.31 6.56 7.14
C GLN A 109 -20.11 6.73 5.83
N ASP A 110 -19.86 7.81 5.10
CA ASP A 110 -20.61 8.10 3.88
C ASP A 110 -20.47 6.98 2.84
N LYS A 111 -21.54 6.79 2.06
CA LYS A 111 -21.61 5.74 1.04
C LYS A 111 -20.51 5.94 -0.01
N ASP A 112 -19.85 4.85 -0.41
CA ASP A 112 -18.85 4.86 -1.48
C ASP A 112 -19.40 5.58 -2.72
N VAL A 113 -18.69 6.64 -3.12
CA VAL A 113 -19.06 7.56 -4.20
C VAL A 113 -18.58 7.05 -5.56
N TRP A 114 -17.93 5.88 -5.61
CA TRP A 114 -17.41 5.32 -6.85
C TRP A 114 -18.49 5.13 -7.94
N ARG A 115 -18.16 5.52 -9.17
CA ARG A 115 -18.99 5.37 -10.39
C ARG A 115 -18.10 5.07 -11.59
N ASP A 116 -18.67 4.45 -12.62
CA ASP A 116 -17.95 4.13 -13.87
C ASP A 116 -17.55 5.40 -14.66
N ASP A 117 -18.32 6.48 -14.52
CA ASP A 117 -18.17 7.75 -15.25
C ASP A 117 -17.49 8.86 -14.43
N ILE A 118 -16.60 8.50 -13.50
CA ILE A 118 -15.86 9.48 -12.71
C ILE A 118 -14.97 10.33 -13.63
N GLU A 119 -15.13 11.64 -13.54
CA GLU A 119 -14.25 12.58 -14.22
C GLU A 119 -12.79 12.39 -13.75
N PRO A 120 -11.79 12.57 -14.62
CA PRO A 120 -10.38 12.32 -14.26
C PRO A 120 -9.90 13.13 -13.05
N HIS A 121 -10.43 14.35 -12.88
CA HIS A 121 -10.06 15.25 -11.79
C HIS A 121 -10.44 14.67 -10.41
N PRO A 122 -11.72 14.35 -10.09
CA PRO A 122 -12.06 13.74 -8.81
C PRO A 122 -11.35 12.40 -8.54
N ALA A 123 -11.12 11.57 -9.56
CA ALA A 123 -10.32 10.34 -9.41
C ALA A 123 -8.88 10.64 -8.97
N THR A 124 -8.24 11.63 -9.60
CA THR A 124 -6.88 12.04 -9.26
C THR A 124 -6.81 12.66 -7.87
N CYS A 125 -7.79 13.50 -7.51
CA CYS A 125 -7.89 14.08 -6.17
C CYS A 125 -8.07 13.02 -5.10
N ALA A 126 -8.94 12.01 -5.32
CA ALA A 126 -9.15 10.93 -4.35
C ALA A 126 -7.84 10.17 -4.02
N GLN A 127 -6.94 10.02 -4.99
CA GLN A 127 -5.63 9.41 -4.76
C GLN A 127 -4.61 10.37 -4.14
N THR A 128 -4.67 11.65 -4.52
CA THR A 128 -3.64 12.64 -4.15
C THR A 128 -3.89 13.26 -2.76
N ILE A 129 -5.15 13.44 -2.36
CA ILE A 129 -5.53 14.06 -1.09
C ILE A 129 -4.90 13.35 0.12
N PRO A 130 -4.96 12.00 0.27
CA PRO A 130 -4.35 11.32 1.42
C PRO A 130 -2.85 11.56 1.52
N VAL A 131 -2.15 11.63 0.39
CA VAL A 131 -0.71 11.93 0.34
C VAL A 131 -0.46 13.37 0.79
N LEU A 132 -1.23 14.33 0.27
CA LEU A 132 -1.12 15.74 0.66
C LEU A 132 -1.45 15.97 2.13
N GLU A 133 -2.44 15.27 2.68
CA GLU A 133 -2.80 15.34 4.10
C GLU A 133 -1.67 14.79 4.97
N SER A 134 -1.06 13.66 4.59
CA SER A 134 0.08 13.10 5.30
C SER A 134 1.29 14.05 5.31
N GLU A 135 1.54 14.71 4.18
CA GLU A 135 2.65 15.64 4.05
C GLU A 135 2.37 16.96 4.79
N ALA A 136 1.15 17.46 4.74
CA ALA A 136 0.74 18.62 5.53
C ALA A 136 0.85 18.33 7.04
N ALA A 137 0.50 17.13 7.50
CA ALA A 137 0.69 16.72 8.89
C ALA A 137 2.18 16.70 9.26
N ARG A 138 3.04 16.14 8.40
CA ARG A 138 4.50 16.13 8.59
C ARG A 138 5.07 17.55 8.68
N LEU A 139 4.68 18.44 7.77
CA LEU A 139 5.14 19.83 7.74
C LEU A 139 4.70 20.60 8.99
N ARG A 140 3.47 20.39 9.47
CA ARG A 140 3.00 20.99 10.73
C ARG A 140 3.82 20.53 11.94
N GLN A 141 4.21 19.25 12.00
CA GLN A 141 5.08 18.75 13.06
C GLN A 141 6.47 19.39 13.01
N VAL A 142 7.06 19.53 11.82
CA VAL A 142 8.36 20.19 11.65
C VAL A 142 8.28 21.65 12.06
N LEU A 143 7.22 22.34 11.66
CA LEU A 143 7.02 23.75 11.99
C LEU A 143 6.85 23.95 13.50
N ALA A 144 6.04 23.14 14.16
CA ALA A 144 5.89 23.18 15.62
C ALA A 144 7.24 22.97 16.33
N LYS A 145 8.05 22.00 15.87
CA LYS A 145 9.38 21.77 16.42
C LYS A 145 10.31 22.99 16.25
N MET A 146 10.32 23.60 15.07
CA MET A 146 11.13 24.81 14.83
C MET A 146 10.66 26.01 15.64
N GLU A 147 9.34 26.18 15.81
CA GLU A 147 8.79 27.23 16.67
C GLU A 147 9.17 27.01 18.13
N ASP A 148 9.17 25.77 18.61
CA ASP A 148 9.61 25.42 19.96
C ASP A 148 11.10 25.72 20.17
N GLU A 149 11.94 25.32 19.21
CA GLU A 149 13.39 25.60 19.22
C GLU A 149 13.67 27.11 19.20
N ASN A 150 12.98 27.86 18.33
CA ASN A 150 13.11 29.32 18.28
C ASN A 150 12.69 29.96 19.60
N ARG A 151 11.57 29.53 20.21
CA ARG A 151 11.14 30.06 21.52
C ARG A 151 12.18 29.82 22.60
N HIS A 152 12.81 28.65 22.61
CA HIS A 152 13.89 28.36 23.55
C HIS A 152 15.11 29.27 23.32
N LEU A 153 15.56 29.41 22.06
CA LEU A 153 16.68 30.27 21.72
C LEU A 153 16.42 31.75 22.04
N PHE A 154 15.19 32.23 21.84
CA PHE A 154 14.82 33.60 22.22
C PHE A 154 14.89 33.80 23.73
N ALA A 155 14.41 32.83 24.52
CA ALA A 155 14.52 32.89 25.98
C ALA A 155 16.00 32.92 26.44
N ASP A 156 16.84 32.08 25.84
CA ASP A 156 18.27 32.06 26.15
C ASP A 156 18.96 33.39 25.79
N LEU A 157 18.60 34.00 24.66
CA LEU A 157 19.13 35.31 24.26
C LEU A 157 18.70 36.43 25.21
N GLU A 158 17.45 36.45 25.66
CA GLU A 158 16.98 37.41 26.67
C GLU A 158 17.71 37.25 27.99
N GLU A 159 17.92 36.01 28.45
CA GLU A 159 18.71 35.72 29.65
C GLU A 159 20.15 36.22 29.50
N HIS A 160 20.80 35.93 28.36
CA HIS A 160 22.15 36.43 28.08
C HIS A 160 22.23 37.95 28.01
N SER A 161 21.23 38.62 27.41
CA SER A 161 21.15 40.09 27.39
C SER A 161 21.08 40.65 28.81
N HIS A 162 20.22 40.09 29.67
CA HIS A 162 20.12 40.50 31.07
C HIS A 162 21.44 40.28 31.83
N ILE A 163 22.13 39.16 31.60
CA ILE A 163 23.43 38.90 32.20
C ILE A 163 24.45 39.95 31.76
N ILE A 164 24.51 40.30 30.48
CA ILE A 164 25.41 41.33 29.96
C ILE A 164 25.12 42.69 30.60
N ASP A 165 23.84 43.11 30.64
CA ASP A 165 23.46 44.40 31.24
C ASP A 165 23.88 44.49 32.71
N THR A 166 23.72 43.39 33.47
CA THR A 166 24.14 43.35 34.88
C THR A 166 25.66 43.38 35.05
N LEU A 167 26.40 42.69 34.19
CA LEU A 167 27.85 42.72 34.18
C LEU A 167 28.37 44.10 33.80
N ASP A 168 27.81 44.75 32.79
CA ASP A 168 28.20 46.09 32.38
C ASP A 168 27.97 47.10 33.52
N ALA A 169 26.83 47.02 34.21
CA ALA A 169 26.56 47.85 35.39
C ALA A 169 27.59 47.65 36.52
N GLN A 170 27.96 46.39 36.81
CA GLN A 170 29.01 46.08 37.80
C GLN A 170 30.39 46.59 37.35
N THR A 171 30.69 46.48 36.06
CA THR A 171 31.96 46.92 35.48
C THR A 171 32.07 48.44 35.53
N GLU A 172 30.97 49.16 35.26
CA GLU A 172 30.91 50.61 35.39
C GLU A 172 31.07 51.06 36.85
N GLU A 173 30.45 50.35 37.79
CA GLU A 173 30.60 50.63 39.23
C GLU A 173 32.05 50.43 39.69
N THR A 174 32.70 49.35 39.27
CA THR A 174 34.09 49.08 39.62
C THR A 174 35.06 50.08 38.97
N LEU A 175 34.83 50.47 37.71
CA LEU A 175 35.55 51.56 37.05
C LEU A 175 35.45 52.87 37.83
N LYS A 176 34.25 53.27 38.26
CA LYS A 176 34.04 54.46 39.10
C LYS A 176 34.84 54.39 40.41
N LYS A 177 34.90 53.22 41.06
CA LYS A 177 35.72 53.01 42.27
C LYS A 177 37.21 53.16 41.97
N VAL A 178 37.69 52.61 40.86
CA VAL A 178 39.11 52.72 40.45
C VAL A 178 39.47 54.17 40.12
N GLU A 179 38.61 54.91 39.40
CA GLU A 179 38.81 56.33 39.13
C GLU A 179 38.86 57.16 40.40
N ALA A 180 37.97 56.91 41.36
CA ALA A 180 38.00 57.58 42.66
C ALA A 180 39.31 57.33 43.44
N VAL A 181 39.86 56.12 43.38
CA VAL A 181 41.17 55.80 43.99
C VAL A 181 42.31 56.49 43.25
N ARG A 182 42.29 56.54 41.92
CA ARG A 182 43.29 57.28 41.11
C ARG A 182 43.30 58.76 41.49
N ASP A 183 42.11 59.35 41.58
CA ASP A 183 41.95 60.79 41.81
C ASP A 183 42.24 61.15 43.27
N GLY A 184 41.90 60.27 44.23
CA GLY A 184 42.27 60.39 45.65
C GLY A 184 43.75 60.10 45.95
N GLY A 185 44.38 59.18 45.21
CA GLY A 185 45.81 58.89 45.31
C GLY A 185 46.69 60.04 44.80
N ASN A 186 46.21 60.81 43.82
CA ASN A 186 46.91 61.97 43.28
C ASN A 186 46.98 63.15 44.28
N LEU A 187 46.19 63.13 45.35
CA LEU A 187 46.25 64.08 46.47
C LEU A 187 47.30 63.70 47.54
N TYR A 188 47.74 62.44 47.61
CA TYR A 188 48.73 62.00 48.60
C TYR A 188 50.19 62.23 48.19
N TRP A 189 50.49 62.44 46.90
CA TRP A 189 51.83 62.75 46.41
C TRP A 189 52.06 64.25 46.15
N ARG A 190 51.03 65.09 46.33
CA ARG A 190 51.07 66.56 46.15
C ARG A 190 50.73 67.27 47.46
N THR A 191 51.62 67.20 48.45
CA THR A 191 51.80 68.25 49.47
C THR A 191 53.25 68.16 49.99
N PRO A 192 53.83 69.29 50.41
CA PRO A 192 55.03 69.91 49.84
C PRO A 192 56.37 69.22 50.14
#